data_AF-A0A8X7UGB2-F1
#
_entry.id   AF-A0A8X7UGB2-F1
#
_cell.length_a   1.000
_cell.length_b   1.000
_cell.length_c   1.000
_cell.angle_alpha   90.00
_cell.angle_beta   90.00
_cell.angle_gamma   90.00
#
_symmetry.space_group_name_H-M   'P 1'
#
loop_
_entity.id
_entity.type
_entity.pdbx_description
1 polymer ?
#
loop_
_entity_poly.entity_id
_entity_poly.type
_entity_poly.pdbx_seq_one_letter_code
_entity_poly.pdbx_strand_id
1 'polypeptide(L)'
;MDLTRIACQCLLWQDDNCDGSRKNVKKRYCYAELVCESLCLSRVFLATWNVGGRTPNNDLNLEDFLLIEGTADLYICGFQEIVPLE
;
A
#
# COMPACT_ATOMS: atom_id res chain seq x y z
N MET A 1 -8.41 -28.21 -1.58
CA MET A 1 -8.51 -26.81 -1.13
C MET A 1 -7.09 -26.29 -1.14
N ASP A 2 -6.77 -25.51 -2.16
CA ASP A 2 -5.40 -25.13 -2.53
C ASP A 2 -4.79 -24.16 -1.53
N LEU A 3 -3.62 -24.51 -1.00
CA LEU A 3 -2.83 -23.65 -0.12
C LEU A 3 -1.98 -22.73 -0.99
N THR A 4 -2.56 -21.62 -1.45
CA THR A 4 -1.75 -20.44 -1.82
C THR A 4 -1.02 -20.01 -0.54
N ARG A 5 0.30 -20.16 -0.51
CA ARG A 5 1.11 -19.67 0.61
C ARG A 5 1.44 -18.21 0.35
N ILE A 6 0.89 -17.33 1.17
CA ILE A 6 1.24 -15.91 1.19
C ILE A 6 2.32 -15.73 2.25
N ALA A 7 3.51 -15.34 1.83
CA ALA A 7 4.54 -14.84 2.72
C ALA A 7 4.56 -13.31 2.62
N CYS A 8 4.07 -12.60 3.65
CA CYS A 8 4.22 -11.14 3.75
C CYS A 8 5.55 -10.88 4.43
N GLN A 9 6.46 -10.20 3.74
CA GLN A 9 7.85 -10.16 4.19
C GLN A 9 8.21 -8.90 4.97
N CYS A 10 7.45 -7.80 4.89
CA CYS A 10 7.75 -6.57 5.63
C CYS A 10 6.49 -5.71 5.76
N LEU A 11 6.18 -5.19 6.95
CA LEU A 11 5.20 -4.10 7.13
C LEU A 11 5.98 -2.80 7.36
N LEU A 12 6.04 -1.93 6.35
CA LEU A 12 6.56 -0.57 6.52
C LEU A 12 5.40 0.35 6.93
N TRP A 13 5.61 1.09 8.01
CA TRP A 13 4.71 2.14 8.48
C TRP A 13 5.30 3.49 8.14
N GLN A 14 4.50 4.34 7.49
CA GLN A 14 4.86 5.73 7.26
C GLN A 14 3.73 6.62 7.76
N ASP A 15 4.08 7.49 8.70
CA ASP A 15 3.18 8.53 9.18
C ASP A 15 3.30 9.74 8.26
N ASP A 16 2.23 10.07 7.57
CA ASP A 16 2.16 11.25 6.71
C ASP A 16 1.53 12.40 7.46
N ASN A 17 2.32 13.09 8.28
CA ASN A 17 1.91 14.36 8.88
C ASN A 17 2.12 15.49 7.87
N CYS A 18 1.22 15.61 6.89
CA CYS A 18 1.38 16.58 5.81
C CYS A 18 1.08 18.05 6.18
N ASP A 19 0.49 18.38 7.33
CA ASP A 19 0.08 19.79 7.58
C ASP A 19 -0.12 20.23 9.03
N GLY A 20 0.33 19.48 10.04
CA GLY A 20 0.12 19.86 11.45
C GLY A 20 -1.35 19.83 11.91
N SER A 21 -2.27 19.29 11.10
CA SER A 21 -3.65 19.02 11.51
C SER A 21 -3.76 17.74 12.34
N ARG A 22 -4.79 17.64 13.20
CA ARG A 22 -5.05 16.46 14.05
C ARG A 22 -5.60 15.24 13.30
N LYS A 23 -5.65 15.23 11.96
CA LYS A 23 -6.15 14.07 11.21
C LYS A 23 -5.04 13.04 11.03
N ASN A 24 -5.27 11.82 11.50
CA ASN A 24 -4.32 10.71 11.39
C ASN A 24 -4.29 10.15 9.96
N VAL A 25 -3.64 10.86 9.05
CA VAL A 25 -3.32 10.34 7.71
C VAL A 25 -2.20 9.32 7.87
N LYS A 26 -2.47 8.05 7.51
CA LYS A 26 -1.54 6.96 7.80
C LYS A 26 -1.43 6.01 6.63
N LYS A 27 -0.19 5.69 6.24
CA LYS A 27 0.12 4.73 5.19
C LYS A 27 0.79 3.48 5.77
N ARG A 28 0.40 2.32 5.23
CA ARG A 28 1.06 1.03 5.47
C ARG A 28 1.33 0.35 4.15
N TYR A 29 2.46 -0.35 4.10
CA TYR A 29 2.90 -1.07 2.93
C TYR A 29 3.37 -2.46 3.33
N CYS A 30 3.08 -3.47 2.51
CA CYS A 30 3.71 -4.80 2.57
C CYS A 30 4.06 -5.27 1.17
N TYR A 31 5.22 -5.91 1.04
CA TYR A 31 5.52 -6.78 -0.10
C TYR A 31 5.18 -8.22 0.27
N ALA A 32 4.44 -8.88 -0.61
CA ALA A 32 4.11 -10.29 -0.49
C ALA A 32 4.66 -11.06 -1.67
N GLU A 33 5.23 -12.23 -1.38
CA GLU A 33 5.55 -13.22 -2.40
C GLU A 33 4.39 -14.21 -2.47
N LEU A 34 3.81 -14.35 -3.66
CA LEU A 34 2.83 -15.39 -3.95
C LEU A 34 3.53 -16.54 -4.66
N VAL A 35 3.37 -17.73 -4.08
CA VAL A 35 3.80 -18.99 -4.68
C VAL A 35 2.54 -19.77 -5.05
N CYS A 36 2.32 -19.95 -6.36
CA CYS A 36 1.30 -20.85 -6.89
C CYS A 36 1.88 -22.26 -7.07
N GLU A 37 1.03 -23.27 -7.15
CA GLU A 37 1.43 -24.68 -7.38
C GLU A 37 2.22 -24.88 -8.69
N SER A 38 2.04 -23.97 -9.65
CA SER A 38 2.83 -23.88 -10.88
C SER A 38 4.27 -23.37 -10.69
N LEU A 39 4.69 -23.08 -9.46
CA LEU A 39 5.98 -22.46 -9.10
C LEU A 39 6.24 -21.09 -9.75
N CYS A 40 5.21 -20.46 -10.31
CA CYS A 40 5.28 -19.05 -10.68
C CYS A 40 5.40 -18.23 -9.40
N LEU A 41 6.56 -17.59 -9.21
CA LEU A 41 6.77 -16.60 -8.16
C LEU A 41 6.25 -15.26 -8.68
N SER A 42 5.29 -14.66 -7.96
CA SER A 42 4.83 -13.31 -8.24
C SER A 42 5.11 -12.41 -7.05
N ARG A 43 5.75 -11.27 -7.31
CA ARG A 43 5.95 -10.20 -6.33
C ARG A 43 4.73 -9.30 -6.35
N VAL A 44 4.07 -9.16 -5.22
CA VAL A 44 2.88 -8.31 -5.09
C VAL A 44 3.13 -7.23 -4.06
N PHE A 45 2.87 -6.00 -4.48
CA PHE A 45 2.88 -4.83 -3.62
C PHE A 45 1.48 -4.58 -3.08
N LEU A 46 1.37 -4.40 -1.75
CA LEU A 46 0.14 -4.08 -1.05
C LEU A 46 0.32 -2.79 -0.27
N ALA A 47 -0.49 -1.78 -0.54
CA ALA A 47 -0.54 -0.55 0.23
C ALA A 47 -1.94 -0.29 0.77
N THR A 48 -2.01 0.32 1.95
CA THR A 48 -3.23 0.92 2.46
C THR A 48 -2.97 2.34 2.94
N TRP A 49 -3.83 3.28 2.55
CA TRP A 49 -3.72 4.68 2.90
C TRP A 49 -5.04 5.21 3.45
N ASN A 50 -5.05 5.61 4.73
CA ASN A 50 -6.12 6.45 5.25
C ASN A 50 -5.88 7.90 4.82
N VAL A 51 -6.70 8.41 3.90
CA VAL A 51 -6.57 9.77 3.36
C VAL A 51 -7.30 10.82 4.20
N GLY A 52 -8.13 10.42 5.17
CA GLY A 52 -8.77 11.35 6.11
C GLY A 52 -9.72 12.38 5.49
N GLY A 53 -10.37 12.02 4.37
CA GLY A 53 -11.21 12.92 3.56
C GLY A 53 -10.42 13.94 2.76
N ARG A 54 -9.11 13.72 2.55
CA ARG A 54 -8.25 14.63 1.78
C ARG A 54 -7.93 14.02 0.44
N THR A 55 -8.08 14.82 -0.60
CA THR A 55 -7.55 14.46 -1.91
C THR A 55 -6.02 14.43 -1.83
N PRO A 56 -5.37 13.38 -2.35
CA PRO A 56 -3.92 13.41 -2.57
C PRO A 56 -3.51 14.66 -3.35
N ASN A 57 -2.31 15.20 -3.08
CA ASN A 57 -1.81 16.34 -3.85
C ASN A 57 -1.68 15.94 -5.34
N ASN A 58 -1.92 16.89 -6.25
CA ASN A 58 -1.77 16.66 -7.69
C ASN A 58 -0.32 16.29 -8.05
N ASP A 59 0.65 16.72 -7.23
CA ASP A 59 2.07 16.39 -7.37
C ASP A 59 2.46 15.08 -6.66
N LEU A 60 1.52 14.16 -6.42
CA LEU A 60 1.82 12.87 -5.80
C LEU A 60 2.79 12.07 -6.69
N ASN A 61 4.02 11.91 -6.22
CA ASN A 61 4.99 11.02 -6.84
C ASN A 61 4.63 9.54 -6.54
N LEU A 62 4.29 8.79 -7.58
CA LEU A 62 3.96 7.37 -7.47
C LEU A 62 5.17 6.50 -7.15
N GLU A 63 6.38 6.90 -7.56
CA GLU A 63 7.60 6.14 -7.25
C GLU A 63 7.88 6.18 -5.74
N ASP A 64 7.70 7.35 -5.13
CA ASP A 64 7.82 7.53 -3.68
C ASP A 64 6.66 6.85 -2.94
N PHE A 65 5.43 6.97 -3.46
CA PHE A 65 4.24 6.36 -2.86
C PHE A 65 4.28 4.83 -2.86
N LEU A 66 4.76 4.23 -3.94
CA LEU A 66 4.86 2.77 -4.08
C LEU A 66 6.13 2.21 -3.44
N LEU A 67 6.98 3.05 -2.83
CA LEU A 67 8.25 2.65 -2.20
C LEU A 67 9.02 1.65 -3.07
N ILE A 68 9.22 2.00 -4.35
CA ILE A 68 9.69 1.07 -5.39
C ILE A 68 11.13 0.61 -5.07
N GLU A 69 11.27 -0.46 -4.28
CA GLU A 69 12.50 -1.25 -4.16
C GLU A 69 12.43 -2.42 -5.17
N GLY A 70 12.40 -2.05 -6.44
CA GLY A 70 12.27 -2.95 -7.59
C GLY A 70 10.83 -3.12 -8.10
N THR A 71 10.68 -3.90 -9.18
CA THR A 71 9.39 -4.09 -9.86
C THR A 71 8.54 -5.16 -9.16
N ALA A 72 7.26 -4.84 -8.92
CA ALA A 72 6.24 -5.83 -8.58
C ALA A 72 5.46 -6.23 -9.84
N ASP A 73 4.98 -7.48 -9.87
CA ASP A 73 4.13 -7.99 -10.95
C ASP A 73 2.69 -7.47 -10.82
N LEU A 74 2.27 -7.15 -9.59
CA LEU A 74 0.95 -6.61 -9.27
C LEU A 74 1.03 -5.60 -8.12
N TYR A 75 0.34 -4.47 -8.30
CA TYR A 75 0.21 -3.42 -7.29
C TYR A 75 -1.25 -3.34 -6.82
N ILE A 76 -1.45 -3.43 -5.51
CA ILE A 76 -2.76 -3.36 -4.86
C ILE A 76 -2.73 -2.20 -3.86
N CYS A 77 -3.59 -1.20 -4.07
CA CYS A 77 -3.68 -0.02 -3.21
C CYS A 77 -5.10 0.14 -2.68
N GLY A 78 -5.27 0.07 -1.36
CA GLY A 78 -6.52 0.33 -0.66
C GLY A 78 -6.54 1.72 -0.04
N PHE A 79 -7.69 2.40 -0.10
CA PHE A 79 -7.87 3.73 0.49
C PHE A 79 -8.98 3.70 1.55
N GLN A 80 -8.78 4.41 2.67
CA GLN A 80 -9.82 4.64 3.68
C GLN A 80 -10.16 6.12 3.75
N GLU A 81 -11.42 6.41 4.10
CA GLU A 81 -11.92 7.78 4.27
C GLU A 81 -11.73 8.65 3.01
N ILE A 82 -11.86 8.06 1.81
CA ILE A 82 -11.71 8.81 0.55
C ILE A 82 -12.79 9.88 0.36
N VAL A 83 -13.98 9.64 0.92
CA VAL A 83 -15.06 10.62 1.00
C VAL A 83 -15.02 11.25 2.39
N PRO A 84 -15.02 12.60 2.50
CA PRO A 84 -15.17 13.27 3.78
C PRO A 84 -16.47 12.80 4.45
N LEU A 85 -16.36 12.34 5.70
CA LEU A 85 -17.54 12.14 6.53
C LEU A 85 -17.93 13.53 7.05
N GLU A 86 -19.11 14.02 6.66
CA GLU A 86 -19.71 15.26 7.18
C GLU A 86 -19.96 15.20 8.69
#